data_AF-A0A7X9WNQ1-F1
#
_entry.id   AF-A0A7X9WNQ1-F1
#
_cell.length_a   1.000
_cell.length_b   1.000
_cell.length_c   1.000
_cell.angle_alpha   90.00
_cell.angle_beta   90.00
_cell.angle_gamma   90.00
#
_symmetry.space_group_name_H-M   'P 1'
#
loop_
_entity.id
_entity.type
_entity.pdbx_description
1 polymer ?
#
loop_
_entity_poly.entity_id
_entity_poly.type
_entity_poly.pdbx_seq_one_letter_code
_entity_poly.pdbx_strand_id
1 'polypeptide(L)' 'MNASPGRIAAAALAPPLGVYLARGGDGAFLIACGLTVLGFVPGMVYALWTVLDGRRLLPA' A
#
# COMPACT_ATOMS: atom_id res chain seq x y z
N MET A 1 5.04 13.51 7.01
CA MET A 1 6.33 12.95 6.55
C MET A 1 6.75 11.95 7.62
N ASN A 2 6.77 10.64 7.36
CA ASN A 2 7.42 9.56 8.15
C ASN A 2 6.83 8.20 7.72
N ALA A 3 7.00 7.82 6.45
CA ALA A 3 6.91 6.41 6.09
C ALA A 3 8.16 5.74 6.67
N SER A 4 8.02 5.04 7.79
CA SER A 4 9.14 4.36 8.43
C SER A 4 9.78 3.37 7.44
N PRO A 5 11.12 3.19 7.44
CA PRO A 5 11.79 2.29 6.49
C PRO A 5 11.18 0.88 6.46
N GLY A 6 10.69 0.40 7.61
CA GLY A 6 9.97 -0.88 7.72
C GLY A 6 8.64 -0.95 6.96
N ARG A 7 7.91 0.16 6.80
CA ARG A 7 6.66 0.21 5.99
C ARG A 7 6.96 0.12 4.50
N ILE A 8 8.08 0.69 4.07
CA ILE A 8 8.53 0.61 2.67
C ILE A 8 9.00 -0.81 2.36
N ALA A 9 9.77 -1.43 3.27
CA ALA A 9 10.17 -2.83 3.15
C ALA A 9 8.96 -3.78 3.14
N ALA A 10 7.98 -3.56 4.01
CA ALA A 10 6.73 -4.34 4.04
C ALA A 10 5.92 -4.19 2.74
N ALA A 11 5.80 -2.98 2.18
CA ALA A 11 5.12 -2.76 0.90
C ALA A 11 5.86 -3.36 -0.30
N ALA A 12 7.18 -3.49 -0.24
CA ALA A 12 7.97 -4.10 -1.31
C ALA A 12 7.93 -5.64 -1.26
N LEU A 13 7.98 -6.24 -0.06
CA LEU A 13 7.98 -7.70 0.12
C LEU A 13 6.57 -8.31 0.08
N ALA A 14 5.61 -7.60 0.66
CA ALA A 14 4.21 -7.96 0.74
C ALA A 14 3.35 -6.71 0.45
N PRO A 15 3.15 -6.36 -0.85
CA PRO A 15 2.35 -5.20 -1.26
C PRO A 15 1.02 -5.03 -0.51
N PRO A 16 0.19 -6.08 -0.33
CA PRO A 16 -1.07 -5.94 0.41
C PRO A 16 -0.87 -5.62 1.90
N LEU A 17 0.21 -6.09 2.52
CA LEU A 17 0.50 -5.80 3.92
C LEU A 17 0.92 -4.33 4.12
N GLY A 18 1.73 -3.78 3.22
CA GLY A 18 2.09 -2.36 3.22
C GLY A 18 0.88 -1.43 3.08
N VAL A 19 -0.06 -1.80 2.19
CA VAL A 19 -1.32 -1.06 1.99
C VAL A 19 -2.25 -1.19 3.20
N TYR A 20 -2.36 -2.38 3.79
CA TYR A 20 -3.15 -2.59 5.01
C TYR A 20 -2.64 -1.74 6.17
N LEU A 21 -1.31 -1.61 6.34
CA LEU A 21 -0.75 -0.78 7.40
C LEU A 21 -0.89 0.73 7.14
N ALA A 22 -0.98 1.14 5.87
CA ALA A 22 -1.15 2.55 5.50
C ALA A 22 -2.62 3.02 5.45
N ARG A 23 -3.53 2.14 5.01
CA ARG A 23 -4.95 2.45 4.77
C ARG A 23 -5.94 1.55 5.50
N GLY A 24 -5.52 0.53 6.24
CA GLY A 24 -6.42 -0.44 6.86
C GLY A 24 -7.00 -1.47 5.87
N GLY A 25 -8.05 -2.18 6.28
CA GLY A 25 -8.76 -3.18 5.49
C GLY A 25 -9.76 -2.61 4.48
N ASP A 26 -9.47 -1.44 3.92
CA ASP A 26 -10.36 -0.73 3.01
C ASP A 26 -10.25 -1.26 1.58
N GLY A 27 -11.04 -0.75 0.63
CA GLY A 27 -11.01 -1.17 -0.78
C GLY A 27 -9.61 -1.12 -1.43
N ALA A 28 -8.72 -0.26 -0.95
CA ALA A 28 -7.32 -0.22 -1.38
C ALA A 28 -6.55 -1.52 -1.09
N PHE A 29 -6.83 -2.20 0.02
CA PHE A 29 -6.23 -3.51 0.33
C PHE A 29 -6.64 -4.57 -0.69
N LEU A 30 -7.93 -4.60 -1.07
CA LEU A 30 -8.45 -5.54 -2.07
C LEU A 30 -7.85 -5.28 -3.46
N ILE A 31 -7.66 -4.01 -3.83
CA ILE A 31 -6.97 -3.62 -5.07
C ILE A 31 -5.51 -4.08 -5.03
N ALA A 32 -4.81 -3.88 -3.91
CA ALA A 32 -3.42 -4.33 -3.75
C ALA A 32 -3.31 -5.86 -3.85
N CYS A 33 -4.25 -6.62 -3.26
CA CYS A 33 -4.34 -8.07 -3.39
C CYS A 33 -4.58 -8.49 -4.85
N GLY A 34 -5.59 -7.92 -5.51
CA GLY A 34 -5.91 -8.25 -6.91
C GLY A 34 -4.78 -7.93 -7.87
N LEU A 35 -4.15 -6.77 -7.73
CA LEU A 35 -2.99 -6.38 -8.53
C LEU A 35 -1.80 -7.31 -8.28
N THR A 36 -1.51 -7.67 -7.02
CA THR A 36 -0.40 -8.59 -6.70
C THR A 36 -0.59 -9.98 -7.32
N VAL A 37 -1.84 -10.48 -7.36
CA VAL A 37 -2.19 -11.76 -8.00
C VAL A 37 -2.14 -11.67 -9.54
N LEU A 38 -2.58 -10.55 -10.13
CA LEU A 38 -2.50 -10.30 -11.58
C LEU A 38 -1.08 -10.00 -12.06
N GLY A 39 -0.23 -9.47 -11.19
CA GLY A 39 1.15 -9.12 -11.47
C GLY A 39 1.82 -8.46 -10.27
N PHE A 40 2.91 -9.04 -9.78
CA PHE A 40 3.61 -8.51 -8.60
C PHE A 40 4.05 -7.04 -8.76
N VAL A 41 4.51 -6.65 -9.96
CA VAL A 41 4.99 -5.29 -10.28
C VAL A 41 3.87 -4.24 -10.15
N PRO A 42 2.69 -4.36 -10.81
CA PRO A 42 1.63 -3.38 -10.61
C PRO A 42 1.10 -3.33 -9.17
N GLY A 43 1.09 -4.46 -8.45
CA GLY A 43 0.76 -4.50 -7.02
C GLY A 43 1.75 -3.71 -6.15
N MET A 44 3.04 -3.87 -6.41
CA MET A 44 4.12 -3.16 -5.70
C MET A 44 4.06 -1.64 -5.93
N VAL A 45 3.88 -1.20 -7.19
CA VAL A 45 3.78 0.23 -7.53
C VAL A 45 2.56 0.86 -6.85
N TYR A 46 1.40 0.18 -6.89
CA TYR A 46 0.20 0.64 -6.20
C TYR A 46 0.40 0.74 -4.68
N ALA A 47 1.09 -0.24 -4.08
CA ALA A 47 1.37 -0.25 -2.66
C ALA A 47 2.31 0.89 -2.23
N LEU A 48 3.39 1.12 -2.97
CA LEU A 48 4.31 2.23 -2.73
C LEU A 48 3.61 3.59 -2.89
N TRP A 49 2.85 3.78 -3.98
CA TRP A 49 2.08 5.00 -4.17
C TRP A 49 1.09 5.22 -3.03
N THR A 50 0.40 4.17 -2.59
CA THR A 50 -0.57 4.23 -1.49
C THR A 50 0.06 4.56 -0.12
N VAL A 51 1.26 4.03 0.16
CA VAL A 51 2.01 4.31 1.39
C VAL A 51 2.58 5.74 1.39
N LEU A 52 2.95 6.26 0.22
CA LEU A 52 3.47 7.62 0.04
C LEU A 52 2.36 8.68 -0.08
N ASP A 53 1.19 8.31 -0.59
CA ASP A 53 0.01 9.16 -0.76
C ASP A 53 -0.65 9.41 0.59
N GLY A 54 -0.21 10.47 1.28
CA GLY A 54 -0.71 10.92 2.58
C GLY A 54 -2.17 11.43 2.59
N ARG A 55 -2.97 11.13 1.57
CA ARG A 55 -4.34 11.62 1.39
C ARG A 55 -5.35 11.08 2.41
N ARG A 56 -5.01 10.05 3.20
CA ARG A 56 -5.83 9.59 4.34
C ARG A 56 -5.76 10.54 5.56
N LEU A 57 -4.93 11.59 5.52
CA LEU A 57 -4.84 12.63 6.56
C LEU A 57 -5.78 13.83 6.35
N LEU A 58 -6.43 13.93 5.19
CA LEU A 58 -7.44 14.96 4.94
C LEU A 58 -8.82 14.29 4.87
N PRO A 59 -9.50 14.09 6.01
CA PRO A 59 -10.95 13.90 6.01
C PRO A 59 -11.56 15.20 5.46
N ALA A 60 -12.21 15.10 4.30
CA ALA A 60 -13.07 16.16 3.77
C ALA A 60 -14.38 16.23 4.57
#